data_AF-A0AAI8V8A5-F1
#
_entry.id   AF-A0AAI8V8A5-F1
#
_cell.length_a   1.000
_cell.length_b   1.000
_cell.length_c   1.000
_cell.angle_alpha   90.00
_cell.angle_beta   90.00
_cell.angle_gamma   90.00
#
_symmetry.space_group_name_H-M   'P 1'
#
loop_
_entity.id
_entity.type
_entity.pdbx_description
1 polymer ?
#
loop_
_entity_poly.entity_id
_entity_poly.type
_entity_poly.pdbx_seq_one_letter_code
_entity_poly.pdbx_strand_id
1 'polypeptide(L)'
;MRDNPQFVKWLTHQEGGSFRPVQYAVFGCGNREWQHTYQATSIFLDNRLKELGAQAVADRGQVDAGEGNIFADFDTWQTDHLWPGIANIHGNQWVHDGLLDTVDTEPLDNNYQNPNSGGSDLPSVMDVEVEEIKALTAEETRPKFWAKLKLPKGAGYDVGDYLQVYPRNSVQDIERLKHALKKQGHDETDPVVSKISSHHELSLPASSKAIGTKQIEILIQACASEKDKAGLSEIAKSSFNTSPTVRPSILELLLSVLALAQLVTLLPPIRPRLDCISSSPLASPNHCALTWSLITRDGAIPGLASNRLAGLQPGDTLTCASRPGHDRFRPPPQLSTPIIMIYASVGIAPFLGFVAHRAEMVRREPALREQLAPMLLYIVGRSLRHVIHPEELRRSAVIDVRYANSKGEADAASYVPVLAVFITLTAVVVAMRLMARVLMALPLWWDDFANSGAMLLCLAYTVYAIKIKDGGSGIDLWAVPLDNISDLLAGYYVLPVLYTIARLLNRVSIILFYIRVFRTSQSEPLLWKTLYGSIVMSMPLVLVAIFECTPVSFYWLGWDGESSGHCIDRKSFLWAVWVILLLYDFWILGVPMPSVAKLQLSLRKKVLVAIMFSTGLA
;
A
#
# COMPACT_ATOMS: atom_id res chain seq x y z
N MET A 1 -21.32 15.07 -4.40
CA MET A 1 -20.40 15.97 -5.15
C MET A 1 -19.95 17.04 -4.18
N ARG A 2 -18.63 17.17 -3.94
CA ARG A 2 -18.06 17.74 -2.71
C ARG A 2 -17.91 19.27 -2.72
N ASP A 3 -17.51 19.87 -3.85
CA ASP A 3 -17.08 21.28 -3.85
C ASP A 3 -18.13 22.27 -4.36
N ASN A 4 -19.29 21.78 -4.82
CA ASN A 4 -20.42 22.62 -5.23
C ASN A 4 -21.77 21.90 -5.06
N PRO A 5 -22.10 21.39 -3.85
CA PRO A 5 -23.35 20.67 -3.62
C PRO A 5 -24.58 21.55 -3.91
N GLN A 6 -24.45 22.86 -3.73
CA GLN A 6 -25.52 23.82 -4.01
C GLN A 6 -25.84 23.89 -5.51
N PHE A 7 -24.84 24.02 -6.37
CA PHE A 7 -25.04 24.07 -7.83
C PHE A 7 -25.63 22.76 -8.37
N VAL A 8 -25.08 21.62 -7.93
CA VAL A 8 -25.58 20.30 -8.33
C VAL A 8 -27.04 20.12 -7.89
N LYS A 9 -27.34 20.45 -6.62
CA LYS A 9 -28.70 20.39 -6.08
C LYS A 9 -29.63 21.33 -6.86
N TRP A 10 -29.20 22.55 -7.13
CA TRP A 10 -29.96 23.53 -7.93
C TRP A 10 -30.28 22.98 -9.33
N LEU A 11 -29.29 22.40 -10.02
CA LEU A 11 -29.44 21.83 -11.36
C LEU A 11 -30.39 20.62 -11.39
N THR A 12 -30.39 19.80 -10.33
CA THR A 12 -31.32 18.68 -10.21
C THR A 12 -32.78 19.15 -10.18
N HIS A 13 -33.08 20.32 -9.60
CA HIS A 13 -34.44 20.83 -9.43
C HIS A 13 -34.93 21.69 -10.61
N GLN A 14 -34.13 21.87 -11.67
CA GLN A 14 -34.56 22.61 -12.86
C GLN A 14 -35.53 21.80 -13.73
N GLU A 15 -36.47 22.49 -14.38
CA GLU A 15 -37.46 21.87 -15.27
C GLU A 15 -36.90 21.62 -16.68
N GLY A 16 -37.39 20.58 -17.36
CA GLY A 16 -36.95 20.24 -18.72
C GLY A 16 -37.18 21.38 -19.72
N GLY A 17 -36.19 21.66 -20.57
CA GLY A 17 -36.26 22.71 -21.58
C GLY A 17 -35.95 24.14 -21.09
N SER A 18 -35.65 24.33 -19.79
CA SER A 18 -35.30 25.64 -19.24
C SER A 18 -33.94 26.20 -19.72
N PHE A 19 -33.11 25.38 -20.38
CA PHE A 19 -31.73 25.73 -20.77
C PHE A 19 -31.54 25.82 -22.30
N ARG A 20 -32.61 25.95 -23.10
CA ARG A 20 -32.52 26.03 -24.57
C ARG A 20 -31.53 27.06 -25.15
N PRO A 21 -31.32 28.27 -24.59
CA PRO A 21 -30.32 29.19 -25.13
C PRO A 21 -28.91 28.91 -24.60
N VAL A 22 -28.74 27.96 -23.68
CA VAL A 22 -27.47 27.72 -23.01
C VAL A 22 -26.60 26.80 -23.87
N GLN A 23 -25.40 27.26 -24.18
CA GLN A 23 -24.35 26.46 -24.77
C GLN A 23 -23.34 26.08 -23.68
N TYR A 24 -22.85 24.85 -23.70
CA TYR A 24 -21.96 24.36 -22.65
C TYR A 24 -20.90 23.38 -23.17
N ALA A 25 -19.84 23.19 -22.39
CA ALA A 25 -18.89 22.09 -22.53
C ALA A 25 -18.47 21.60 -21.14
N VAL A 26 -18.15 20.31 -21.01
CA VAL A 26 -17.76 19.71 -19.74
C VAL A 26 -16.41 19.02 -19.91
N PHE A 27 -15.43 19.39 -19.07
CA PHE A 27 -14.20 18.64 -18.92
C PHE A 27 -14.13 18.06 -17.50
N GLY A 28 -13.99 16.74 -17.41
CA GLY A 28 -14.04 16.02 -16.15
C GLY A 28 -12.68 15.63 -15.60
N CYS A 29 -12.33 16.13 -14.42
CA CYS A 29 -11.15 15.69 -13.67
C CYS A 29 -11.53 14.58 -12.69
N GLY A 30 -11.21 13.33 -13.02
CA GLY A 30 -11.49 12.15 -12.20
C GLY A 30 -10.20 11.44 -11.82
N ASN A 31 -10.29 10.39 -11.01
CA ASN A 31 -9.17 9.47 -10.79
C ASN A 31 -9.71 8.04 -10.65
N ARG A 32 -9.15 7.10 -11.43
CA ARG A 32 -9.63 5.71 -11.51
C ARG A 32 -9.44 4.90 -10.24
N GLU A 33 -8.61 5.34 -9.31
CA GLU A 33 -8.53 4.79 -7.95
C GLU A 33 -9.88 4.86 -7.23
N TRP A 34 -10.74 5.82 -7.58
CA TRP A 34 -12.14 5.89 -7.15
C TRP A 34 -13.10 5.29 -8.18
N GLN A 35 -12.94 3.99 -8.45
CA GLN A 35 -13.65 3.26 -9.52
C GLN A 35 -15.17 3.52 -9.55
N HIS A 36 -15.84 3.44 -8.40
CA HIS A 36 -17.30 3.60 -8.31
C HIS A 36 -17.80 5.02 -8.58
N THR A 37 -16.93 6.03 -8.49
CA THR A 37 -17.30 7.44 -8.67
C THR A 37 -16.47 8.12 -9.75
N TYR A 38 -15.73 7.35 -10.55
CA TYR A 38 -14.88 7.89 -11.61
C TYR A 38 -15.74 8.69 -12.58
N GLN A 39 -15.40 9.98 -12.74
CA GLN A 39 -16.12 10.93 -13.61
C GLN A 39 -17.61 11.13 -13.27
N ALA A 40 -18.09 10.70 -12.10
CA ALA A 40 -19.52 10.72 -11.79
C ALA A 40 -20.14 12.13 -11.86
N THR A 41 -19.42 13.16 -11.41
CA THR A 41 -19.87 14.57 -11.48
C THR A 41 -19.97 15.07 -12.91
N SER A 42 -18.92 14.88 -13.72
CA SER A 42 -18.88 15.38 -15.10
C SER A 42 -19.89 14.66 -15.98
N ILE A 43 -20.07 13.35 -15.79
CA ILE A 43 -21.11 12.55 -16.47
C ILE A 43 -22.50 13.06 -16.11
N PHE A 44 -22.77 13.27 -14.82
CA PHE A 44 -24.05 13.82 -14.37
C PHE A 44 -24.34 15.19 -14.97
N LEU A 45 -23.36 16.11 -14.93
CA LEU A 45 -23.53 17.46 -15.46
C LEU A 45 -23.82 17.45 -16.96
N ASP A 46 -23.06 16.69 -17.74
CA ASP A 46 -23.24 16.59 -19.19
C ASP A 46 -24.63 16.02 -19.55
N ASN A 47 -25.04 14.92 -18.90
CA ASN A 47 -26.35 14.33 -19.12
C ASN A 47 -27.48 15.27 -18.70
N ARG A 48 -27.36 15.90 -17.53
CA ARG A 48 -28.41 16.77 -16.99
C ARG A 48 -28.58 18.04 -17.83
N LEU A 49 -27.49 18.65 -18.31
CA LEU A 49 -27.58 19.83 -19.18
C LEU A 49 -28.25 19.50 -20.52
N LYS A 50 -27.97 18.31 -21.10
CA LYS A 50 -28.69 17.81 -22.29
C LYS A 50 -30.19 17.64 -22.04
N GLU A 51 -30.57 17.02 -20.93
CA GLU A 51 -31.98 16.86 -20.53
C GLU A 51 -32.71 18.20 -20.36
N LEU A 52 -32.01 19.22 -19.86
CA LEU A 52 -32.54 20.57 -19.69
C LEU A 52 -32.62 21.36 -21.01
N GLY A 53 -32.14 20.80 -22.11
CA GLY A 53 -32.20 21.37 -23.45
C GLY A 53 -31.02 22.26 -23.82
N ALA A 54 -29.93 22.25 -23.04
CA ALA A 54 -28.70 22.97 -23.39
C ALA A 54 -27.99 22.31 -24.58
N GLN A 55 -27.29 23.11 -25.38
CA GLN A 55 -26.51 22.64 -26.52
C GLN A 55 -25.05 22.41 -26.14
N ALA A 56 -24.57 21.17 -26.30
CA ALA A 56 -23.15 20.87 -26.13
C ALA A 56 -22.34 21.44 -27.29
N VAL A 57 -21.27 22.18 -26.97
CA VAL A 57 -20.34 22.77 -27.95
C VAL A 57 -19.28 21.76 -28.37
N ALA A 58 -18.92 20.83 -27.48
CA ALA A 58 -17.96 19.77 -27.72
C ALA A 58 -18.32 18.53 -26.90
N ASP A 59 -17.79 17.37 -27.32
CA ASP A 59 -17.90 16.14 -26.54
C ASP A 59 -17.23 16.29 -25.17
N ARG A 60 -17.78 15.61 -24.16
CA ARG A 60 -17.27 15.68 -22.78
C ARG A 60 -15.84 15.18 -22.72
N GLY A 61 -14.92 16.07 -22.34
CA GLY A 61 -13.54 15.71 -22.07
C GLY A 61 -13.36 15.05 -20.71
N GLN A 62 -12.28 14.30 -20.54
CA GLN A 62 -11.96 13.65 -19.28
C GLN A 62 -10.47 13.44 -19.11
N VAL A 63 -10.03 13.41 -17.85
CA VAL A 63 -8.69 13.02 -17.46
C VAL A 63 -8.70 12.11 -16.24
N ASP A 64 -7.72 11.20 -16.20
CA ASP A 64 -7.35 10.45 -15.01
C ASP A 64 -6.18 11.14 -14.27
N ALA A 65 -6.49 11.80 -13.16
CA ALA A 65 -5.49 12.44 -12.32
C ALA A 65 -4.48 11.45 -11.71
N GLY A 66 -4.78 10.13 -11.69
CA GLY A 66 -3.83 9.09 -11.27
C GLY A 66 -2.65 8.93 -12.24
N GLU A 67 -2.84 9.19 -13.53
CA GLU A 67 -1.77 9.15 -14.55
C GLU A 67 -0.90 10.42 -14.50
N GLY A 68 -1.45 11.50 -13.92
CA GLY A 68 -0.79 12.76 -13.64
C GLY A 68 -0.63 13.71 -14.83
N ASN A 69 -1.21 13.41 -16.00
CA ASN A 69 -1.08 14.23 -17.22
C ASN A 69 -2.24 15.24 -17.40
N ILE A 70 -2.81 15.73 -16.29
CA ILE A 70 -4.03 16.56 -16.25
C ILE A 70 -4.03 17.71 -17.28
N PHE A 71 -2.96 18.49 -17.31
CA PHE A 71 -2.88 19.66 -18.18
C PHE A 71 -2.69 19.29 -19.66
N ALA A 72 -1.88 18.26 -19.94
CA ALA A 72 -1.69 17.79 -21.32
C ALA A 72 -3.00 17.24 -21.91
N ASP A 73 -3.73 16.42 -21.15
CA ASP A 73 -5.01 15.86 -21.60
C ASP A 73 -6.07 16.96 -21.79
N PHE A 74 -6.03 18.00 -20.95
CA PHE A 74 -6.88 19.17 -21.11
C PHE A 74 -6.52 19.98 -22.37
N ASP A 75 -5.24 20.27 -22.59
CA ASP A 75 -4.75 20.99 -23.77
C ASP A 75 -5.14 20.27 -25.08
N THR A 76 -4.96 18.94 -25.11
CA THR A 76 -5.39 18.09 -26.23
C THR A 76 -6.89 18.19 -26.45
N TRP A 77 -7.69 18.02 -25.38
CA TRP A 77 -9.15 18.12 -25.51
C TRP A 77 -9.62 19.49 -25.99
N GLN A 78 -9.01 20.57 -25.49
CA GLN A 78 -9.35 21.91 -25.92
C GLN A 78 -9.05 22.11 -27.42
N THR A 79 -7.89 21.63 -27.87
CA THR A 79 -7.41 21.80 -29.26
C THR A 79 -8.23 20.95 -30.23
N ASP A 80 -8.51 19.70 -29.89
CA ASP A 80 -9.13 18.75 -30.81
C ASP A 80 -10.67 18.82 -30.79
N HIS A 81 -11.27 19.32 -29.70
CA HIS A 81 -12.72 19.28 -29.51
C HIS A 81 -13.34 20.64 -29.18
N LEU A 82 -12.83 21.35 -28.16
CA LEU A 82 -13.48 22.57 -27.68
C LEU A 82 -13.43 23.71 -28.71
N TRP A 83 -12.23 24.10 -29.15
CA TRP A 83 -12.06 25.22 -30.07
C TRP A 83 -12.70 24.95 -31.44
N PRO A 84 -12.56 23.77 -32.07
CA PRO A 84 -13.30 23.42 -33.28
C PRO A 84 -14.82 23.47 -33.08
N GLY A 85 -15.31 23.02 -31.91
CA GLY A 85 -16.73 23.08 -31.55
C GLY A 85 -17.28 24.51 -31.47
N ILE A 86 -16.54 25.41 -30.81
CA ILE A 86 -16.88 26.84 -30.73
C ILE A 86 -16.88 27.46 -32.14
N ALA A 87 -15.85 27.17 -32.94
CA ALA A 87 -15.70 27.69 -34.29
C ALA A 87 -16.86 27.27 -35.21
N ASN A 88 -17.33 26.03 -35.08
CA ASN A 88 -18.48 25.53 -35.85
C ASN A 88 -19.79 26.26 -35.53
N ILE A 89 -19.97 26.74 -34.29
CA ILE A 89 -21.20 27.41 -33.85
C ILE A 89 -21.15 28.92 -34.10
N HIS A 90 -20.02 29.56 -33.82
CA HIS A 90 -19.86 31.03 -33.82
C HIS A 90 -18.99 31.57 -34.97
N GLY A 91 -18.44 30.69 -35.81
CA GLY A 91 -17.47 31.04 -36.85
C GLY A 91 -16.06 31.26 -36.31
N ASN A 92 -15.07 31.32 -37.22
CA ASN A 92 -13.64 31.43 -36.89
C ASN A 92 -13.22 32.78 -36.25
N GLN A 93 -14.15 33.72 -36.04
CA GLN A 93 -13.83 35.00 -35.39
C GLN A 93 -13.33 34.87 -33.96
N TRP A 94 -13.65 33.76 -33.28
CA TRP A 94 -13.27 33.48 -31.89
C TRP A 94 -12.09 32.52 -31.76
N VAL A 95 -11.59 32.00 -32.88
CA VAL A 95 -10.39 31.16 -32.92
C VAL A 95 -9.20 32.10 -33.09
N HIS A 96 -8.78 32.75 -32.00
CA HIS A 96 -7.54 33.50 -32.00
C HIS A 96 -6.36 32.53 -32.14
N ASP A 97 -5.57 32.71 -33.20
CA ASP A 97 -4.22 32.15 -33.31
C ASP A 97 -3.39 32.70 -32.13
N GLY A 98 -3.09 31.82 -31.18
CA GLY A 98 -2.08 32.08 -30.15
C GLY A 98 -2.53 32.95 -28.97
N LEU A 99 -2.32 32.41 -27.77
CA LEU A 99 -2.35 33.13 -26.49
C LEU A 99 -1.35 34.32 -26.40
N LEU A 100 -0.60 34.61 -27.47
CA LEU A 100 0.53 35.54 -27.50
C LEU A 100 0.12 36.99 -27.77
N ASP A 101 -1.02 37.24 -28.42
CA ASP A 101 -1.43 38.62 -28.78
C ASP A 101 -2.24 39.34 -27.69
N THR A 102 -2.61 38.66 -26.60
CA THR A 102 -3.36 39.23 -25.46
C THR A 102 -2.58 39.21 -24.15
N VAL A 103 -1.25 39.32 -24.22
CA VAL A 103 -0.52 39.87 -23.07
C VAL A 103 -0.85 41.35 -23.05
N ASP A 104 -2.01 41.69 -22.45
CA ASP A 104 -2.31 43.06 -22.09
C ASP A 104 -1.12 43.56 -21.26
N THR A 105 -0.37 44.47 -21.87
CA THR A 105 0.66 45.27 -21.23
C THR A 105 0.05 46.36 -20.35
N GLU A 106 -1.24 46.20 -20.00
CA GLU A 106 -1.82 46.99 -18.94
C GLU A 106 -1.02 46.72 -17.66
N PRO A 107 -0.54 47.75 -16.96
CA PRO A 107 0.10 47.58 -15.68
C PRO A 107 -0.87 46.81 -14.80
N LEU A 108 -0.46 45.60 -14.36
CA LEU A 108 -1.22 44.72 -13.48
C LEU A 108 -2.02 45.56 -12.50
N ASP A 109 -3.32 45.69 -12.75
CA ASP A 109 -4.15 46.62 -12.01
C ASP A 109 -4.02 46.29 -10.52
N ASN A 110 -3.79 47.32 -9.69
CA ASN A 110 -3.56 47.18 -8.24
C ASN A 110 -4.76 46.54 -7.51
N ASN A 111 -5.83 46.25 -8.25
CA ASN A 111 -7.08 45.63 -7.84
C ASN A 111 -7.18 44.12 -8.10
N TYR A 112 -6.08 43.41 -8.40
CA TYR A 112 -6.07 41.94 -8.23
C TYR A 112 -6.16 41.61 -6.74
N GLN A 113 -7.37 41.76 -6.23
CA GLN A 113 -7.85 41.26 -4.98
C GLN A 113 -7.51 39.78 -4.92
N ASN A 114 -6.87 39.39 -3.81
CA ASN A 114 -6.72 37.99 -3.45
C ASN A 114 -8.07 37.31 -3.75
N PRO A 115 -8.16 36.18 -4.47
CA PRO A 115 -9.43 35.46 -4.60
C PRO A 115 -10.06 35.13 -3.23
N ASN A 116 -9.30 35.34 -2.14
CA ASN A 116 -9.74 35.34 -0.75
C ASN A 116 -10.54 36.58 -0.25
N SER A 117 -10.76 37.65 -1.03
CA SER A 117 -11.43 38.88 -0.53
C SER A 117 -12.85 39.13 -1.06
N GLY A 118 -13.48 38.14 -1.74
CA GLY A 118 -14.72 38.38 -2.50
C GLY A 118 -15.86 37.39 -2.30
N GLY A 119 -15.99 36.72 -1.15
CA GLY A 119 -17.14 35.84 -0.90
C GLY A 119 -17.35 35.56 0.58
N SER A 120 -18.59 35.70 1.06
CA SER A 120 -19.00 35.46 2.45
C SER A 120 -18.79 34.03 2.96
N ASP A 121 -18.39 33.09 2.09
CA ASP A 121 -18.17 31.66 2.39
C ASP A 121 -16.69 31.22 2.40
N LEU A 122 -15.74 32.15 2.24
CA LEU A 122 -14.31 31.85 2.41
C LEU A 122 -13.96 31.80 3.91
N PRO A 123 -13.33 30.73 4.41
CA PRO A 123 -13.02 30.64 5.83
C PRO A 123 -12.00 31.70 6.21
N SER A 124 -12.24 32.34 7.35
CA SER A 124 -11.38 33.37 7.90
C SER A 124 -9.95 32.84 8.03
N VAL A 125 -9.05 33.43 7.26
CA VAL A 125 -7.62 33.15 7.33
C VAL A 125 -7.11 33.65 8.69
N MET A 126 -6.25 32.85 9.32
CA MET A 126 -5.73 33.09 10.64
C MET A 126 -4.24 32.75 10.71
N ASP A 127 -3.49 33.52 11.48
CA ASP A 127 -2.12 33.17 11.82
C ASP A 127 -2.10 32.30 13.08
N VAL A 128 -1.32 31.22 13.00
CA VAL A 128 -1.24 30.16 13.98
C VAL A 128 0.22 30.01 14.40
N GLU A 129 0.47 30.05 15.71
CA GLU A 129 1.82 29.96 16.27
C GLU A 129 2.22 28.49 16.46
N VAL A 130 3.43 28.12 16.03
CA VAL A 130 4.01 26.80 16.27
C VAL A 130 4.56 26.75 17.68
N GLU A 131 3.97 25.96 18.57
CA GLU A 131 4.47 25.79 19.94
C GLU A 131 5.54 24.70 20.02
N GLU A 132 5.35 23.61 19.28
CA GLU A 132 6.19 22.43 19.37
C GLU A 132 6.23 21.73 18.02
N ILE A 133 7.39 21.19 17.64
CA ILE A 133 7.56 20.36 16.45
C ILE A 133 8.48 19.18 16.79
N LYS A 134 8.11 17.99 16.29
CA LYS A 134 8.84 16.74 16.50
C LYS A 134 8.96 15.98 15.18
N ALA A 135 10.17 15.51 14.88
CA ALA A 135 10.36 14.50 13.85
C ALA A 135 10.02 13.12 14.46
N LEU A 136 8.96 12.50 13.96
CA LEU A 136 8.49 11.19 14.42
C LEU A 136 9.33 10.06 13.82
N THR A 137 9.81 10.21 12.58
CA THR A 137 10.59 9.19 11.87
C THR A 137 11.75 9.81 11.08
N ALA A 138 12.71 10.44 11.78
CA ALA A 138 13.79 11.23 11.16
C ALA A 138 14.76 10.41 10.27
N GLU A 139 15.00 9.15 10.60
CA GLU A 139 16.00 8.28 9.93
C GLU A 139 15.48 7.61 8.63
N GLU A 140 14.25 7.92 8.22
CA GLU A 140 13.57 7.21 7.14
C GLU A 140 13.60 7.93 5.79
N THR A 141 13.32 7.20 4.71
CA THR A 141 13.25 7.74 3.33
C THR A 141 12.15 8.80 3.14
N ARG A 142 11.10 8.78 3.97
CA ARG A 142 10.03 9.79 4.02
C ARG A 142 9.73 10.17 5.47
N PRO A 143 10.50 11.11 6.04
CA PRO A 143 10.33 11.49 7.43
C PRO A 143 8.93 12.00 7.74
N LYS A 144 8.39 11.61 8.89
CA LYS A 144 7.13 12.09 9.45
C LYS A 144 7.38 13.11 10.54
N PHE A 145 6.51 14.09 10.61
CA PHE A 145 6.56 15.16 11.58
C PHE A 145 5.22 15.33 12.27
N TRP A 146 5.28 15.84 13.48
CA TRP A 146 4.14 16.26 14.28
C TRP A 146 4.42 17.67 14.80
N ALA A 147 3.41 18.53 14.74
CA ALA A 147 3.52 19.89 15.30
C ALA A 147 2.28 20.22 16.13
N LYS A 148 2.51 20.85 17.28
CA LYS A 148 1.49 21.47 18.11
C LYS A 148 1.38 22.94 17.75
N LEU A 149 0.16 23.37 17.47
CA LEU A 149 -0.18 24.66 16.94
C LEU A 149 -1.16 25.37 17.89
N LYS A 150 -0.90 26.63 18.18
CA LYS A 150 -1.76 27.47 19.02
C LYS A 150 -2.68 28.31 18.15
N LEU A 151 -3.97 28.05 18.29
CA LEU A 151 -5.03 28.72 17.56
C LEU A 151 -5.36 30.07 18.21
N PRO A 152 -5.74 31.08 17.41
CA PRO A 152 -6.21 32.34 17.95
C PRO A 152 -7.55 32.18 18.70
N LYS A 153 -7.86 33.15 19.58
CA LYS A 153 -9.12 33.12 20.35
C LYS A 153 -10.32 33.10 19.41
N GLY A 154 -11.22 32.13 19.61
CA GLY A 154 -12.44 31.97 18.81
C GLY A 154 -12.30 31.04 17.60
N ALA A 155 -11.09 30.60 17.26
CA ALA A 155 -10.86 29.60 16.20
C ALA A 155 -11.04 28.17 16.74
N GLY A 156 -12.29 27.76 16.93
CA GLY A 156 -12.63 26.38 17.29
C GLY A 156 -12.50 25.41 16.12
N TYR A 157 -12.40 24.12 16.43
CA TYR A 157 -12.45 23.03 15.45
C TYR A 157 -13.08 21.80 16.08
N ASP A 158 -13.60 20.91 15.24
CA ASP A 158 -14.14 19.61 15.63
C ASP A 158 -13.23 18.46 15.17
N VAL A 159 -13.34 17.32 15.85
CA VAL A 159 -12.54 16.13 15.51
C VAL A 159 -12.90 15.61 14.12
N GLY A 160 -11.90 15.49 13.25
CA GLY A 160 -12.09 15.16 11.83
C GLY A 160 -12.07 16.39 10.91
N ASP A 161 -11.96 17.60 11.46
CA ASP A 161 -11.72 18.82 10.68
C ASP A 161 -10.32 18.85 10.08
N TYR A 162 -10.16 19.76 9.11
CA TYR A 162 -8.92 20.01 8.42
C TYR A 162 -8.38 21.40 8.77
N LEU A 163 -7.06 21.52 8.79
CA LEU A 163 -6.37 22.80 8.76
C LEU A 163 -5.83 23.01 7.35
N GLN A 164 -6.28 24.07 6.70
CA GLN A 164 -5.78 24.50 5.40
C GLN A 164 -4.55 25.37 5.61
N VAL A 165 -3.35 24.86 5.31
CA VAL A 165 -2.08 25.57 5.44
C VAL A 165 -1.75 26.32 4.15
N TYR A 166 -1.40 27.59 4.25
CA TYR A 166 -0.96 28.42 3.13
C TYR A 166 0.57 28.44 3.10
N PRO A 167 1.21 27.64 2.21
CA PRO A 167 2.66 27.59 2.16
C PRO A 167 3.24 28.88 1.52
N ARG A 168 4.52 29.12 1.76
CA ARG A 168 5.27 30.22 1.17
C ARG A 168 6.51 29.69 0.47
N ASN A 169 6.96 30.38 -0.57
CA ASN A 169 8.23 30.09 -1.23
C ASN A 169 9.39 30.18 -0.25
N SER A 170 10.44 29.40 -0.50
CA SER A 170 11.65 29.46 0.31
C SER A 170 12.37 30.79 0.09
N VAL A 171 13.08 31.28 1.11
CA VAL A 171 13.92 32.47 0.97
C VAL A 171 14.92 32.30 -0.17
N GLN A 172 15.47 31.09 -0.34
CA GLN A 172 16.42 30.79 -1.41
C GLN A 172 15.79 30.95 -2.81
N ASP A 173 14.56 30.47 -3.02
CA ASP A 173 13.87 30.61 -4.31
C ASP A 173 13.50 32.07 -4.60
N ILE A 174 13.10 32.83 -3.58
CA ILE A 174 12.82 34.26 -3.70
C ILE A 174 14.10 35.03 -4.06
N GLU A 175 15.22 34.75 -3.41
CA GLU A 175 16.50 35.40 -3.72
C GLU A 175 17.03 35.02 -5.11
N ARG A 176 16.82 33.78 -5.56
CA ARG A 176 17.11 33.37 -6.94
C ARG A 176 16.27 34.12 -7.97
N LEU A 177 14.97 34.26 -7.70
CA LEU A 177 14.07 35.06 -8.53
C LEU A 177 14.55 36.51 -8.61
N LYS A 178 14.78 37.16 -7.47
CA LYS A 178 15.29 38.53 -7.40
C LYS A 178 16.59 38.72 -8.18
N HIS A 179 17.57 37.84 -7.96
CA HIS A 179 18.87 37.92 -8.62
C HIS A 179 18.73 37.88 -10.15
N ALA A 180 17.81 37.07 -10.66
CA ALA A 180 17.62 36.93 -12.08
C ALA A 180 16.78 38.04 -12.70
N LEU A 181 15.77 38.55 -11.98
CA LEU A 181 15.02 39.74 -12.40
C LEU A 181 15.90 40.99 -12.44
N LYS A 182 16.87 41.10 -11.51
CA LYS A 182 17.90 42.14 -11.54
C LYS A 182 18.74 42.12 -12.81
N LYS A 183 19.06 40.95 -13.37
CA LYS A 183 19.76 40.83 -14.66
C LYS A 183 18.92 41.31 -15.84
N GLN A 184 17.60 41.26 -15.72
CA GLN A 184 16.65 41.76 -16.72
C GLN A 184 16.32 43.25 -16.55
N GLY A 185 16.91 43.93 -15.56
CA GLY A 185 16.71 45.37 -15.32
C GLY A 185 15.57 45.71 -14.36
N HIS A 186 14.97 44.72 -13.68
CA HIS A 186 13.95 44.93 -12.65
C HIS A 186 14.59 45.09 -11.26
N ASP A 187 14.13 46.06 -10.47
CA ASP A 187 14.62 46.30 -9.10
C ASP A 187 13.83 45.47 -8.08
N GLU A 188 14.38 45.29 -6.87
CA GLU A 188 13.73 44.57 -5.77
C GLU A 188 12.43 45.24 -5.29
N THR A 189 12.26 46.54 -5.58
CA THR A 189 11.05 47.30 -5.26
C THR A 189 9.95 47.15 -6.30
N ASP A 190 10.17 46.39 -7.39
CA ASP A 190 9.16 46.17 -8.42
C ASP A 190 7.96 45.38 -7.82
N PRO A 191 6.73 45.92 -7.89
CA PRO A 191 5.52 45.25 -7.39
C PRO A 191 5.35 43.83 -7.95
N VAL A 192 5.84 43.58 -9.16
CA VAL A 192 5.74 42.28 -9.82
C VAL A 192 6.57 41.21 -9.11
N VAL A 193 7.76 41.57 -8.58
CA VAL A 193 8.60 40.65 -7.79
C VAL A 193 7.87 40.20 -6.52
N SER A 194 7.23 41.16 -5.83
CA SER A 194 6.42 40.88 -4.64
C SER A 194 5.21 40.00 -4.97
N LYS A 195 4.53 40.26 -6.09
CA LYS A 195 3.36 39.49 -6.53
C LYS A 195 3.72 38.05 -6.92
N ILE A 196 4.79 37.85 -7.71
CA ILE A 196 5.25 36.52 -8.11
C ILE A 196 5.67 35.71 -6.88
N SER A 197 6.51 36.28 -6.03
CA SER A 197 7.04 35.58 -4.84
C SER A 197 5.96 35.18 -3.83
N SER A 198 4.84 35.90 -3.78
CA SER A 198 3.74 35.63 -2.84
C SER A 198 2.61 34.77 -3.42
N HIS A 199 2.36 34.83 -4.73
CA HIS A 199 1.20 34.18 -5.35
C HIS A 199 1.53 32.94 -6.18
N HIS A 200 2.78 32.76 -6.63
CA HIS A 200 3.16 31.71 -7.57
C HIS A 200 4.18 30.73 -6.98
N GLU A 201 4.04 29.43 -7.24
CA GLU A 201 4.95 28.42 -6.71
C GLU A 201 6.25 28.38 -7.52
N LEU A 202 7.39 28.70 -6.88
CA LEU A 202 8.69 28.80 -7.55
C LEU A 202 9.46 27.48 -7.62
N SER A 203 9.18 26.56 -6.68
CA SER A 203 9.92 25.30 -6.51
C SER A 203 9.43 24.16 -7.42
N LEU A 204 8.69 24.45 -8.48
CA LEU A 204 8.16 23.41 -9.38
C LEU A 204 9.26 22.86 -10.30
N PRO A 205 9.30 21.54 -10.56
CA PRO A 205 10.13 21.01 -11.62
C PRO A 205 9.70 21.56 -12.98
N ALA A 206 10.67 21.85 -13.84
CA ALA A 206 10.38 22.07 -15.25
C ALA A 206 9.91 20.74 -15.89
N SER A 207 8.59 20.55 -15.97
CA SER A 207 7.97 19.38 -16.58
C SER A 207 6.65 19.74 -17.26
N SER A 208 6.29 18.98 -18.30
CA SER A 208 4.99 19.12 -18.97
C SER A 208 3.80 18.92 -18.01
N LYS A 209 3.97 18.15 -16.93
CA LYS A 209 2.94 18.02 -15.86
C LYS A 209 2.74 19.29 -15.03
N ALA A 210 3.77 20.12 -14.90
CA ALA A 210 3.70 21.35 -14.10
C ALA A 210 3.31 22.57 -14.92
N ILE A 211 3.73 22.63 -16.19
CA ILE A 211 3.63 23.82 -17.06
C ILE A 211 2.50 23.69 -18.08
N GLY A 212 2.18 22.47 -18.52
CA GLY A 212 1.34 22.19 -19.69
C GLY A 212 2.16 22.15 -20.98
N THR A 213 1.76 21.31 -21.92
CA THR A 213 2.54 21.06 -23.16
C THR A 213 2.46 22.27 -24.09
N LYS A 214 1.28 22.88 -24.18
CA LYS A 214 1.05 24.05 -25.04
C LYS A 214 1.82 25.28 -24.56
N GLN A 215 1.90 25.46 -23.25
CA GLN A 215 2.72 26.49 -22.63
C GLN A 215 4.20 26.30 -22.94
N ILE A 216 4.71 25.05 -22.91
CA ILE A 216 6.09 24.76 -23.31
C ILE A 216 6.34 25.07 -24.80
N GLU A 217 5.37 24.81 -25.67
CA GLU A 217 5.47 25.17 -27.10
C GLU A 217 5.54 26.69 -27.30
N ILE A 218 4.74 27.47 -26.56
CA ILE A 218 4.81 28.94 -26.54
C ILE A 218 6.21 29.39 -26.10
N LEU A 219 6.79 28.75 -25.09
CA LEU A 219 8.15 29.04 -24.63
C LEU A 219 9.20 28.77 -25.71
N ILE A 220 9.07 27.67 -26.44
CA ILE A 220 9.99 27.32 -27.55
C ILE A 220 9.94 28.38 -28.65
N GLN A 221 8.75 28.90 -28.96
CA GLN A 221 8.58 29.96 -29.96
C GLN A 221 9.17 31.31 -29.50
N ALA A 222 9.07 31.63 -28.21
CA ALA A 222 9.62 32.86 -27.63
C ALA A 222 11.15 32.82 -27.41
N CYS A 223 11.77 31.63 -27.40
CA CYS A 223 13.22 31.49 -27.23
C CYS A 223 14.02 32.07 -28.40
N ALA A 224 15.03 32.89 -28.09
CA ALA A 224 16.04 33.31 -29.08
C ALA A 224 17.17 32.29 -29.28
N SER A 225 17.49 31.50 -28.24
CA SER A 225 18.63 30.57 -28.20
C SER A 225 18.24 29.16 -28.64
N GLU A 226 18.90 28.64 -29.68
CA GLU A 226 18.67 27.27 -30.19
C GLU A 226 18.99 26.18 -29.16
N LYS A 227 19.94 26.45 -28.24
CA LYS A 227 20.24 25.56 -27.12
C LYS A 227 19.06 25.44 -26.16
N ASP A 228 18.41 26.55 -25.87
CA ASP A 228 17.28 26.59 -24.93
C ASP A 228 16.01 26.02 -25.56
N LYS A 229 15.80 26.24 -26.87
CA LYS A 229 14.75 25.55 -27.66
C LYS A 229 14.90 24.04 -27.64
N ALA A 230 16.12 23.53 -27.82
CA ALA A 230 16.40 22.10 -27.78
C ALA A 230 16.10 21.51 -26.39
N GLY A 231 16.51 22.20 -25.32
CA GLY A 231 16.22 21.78 -23.94
C GLY A 231 14.73 21.78 -23.62
N LEU A 232 13.99 22.82 -24.00
CA LEU A 232 12.53 22.88 -23.85
C LEU A 232 11.81 21.81 -24.67
N SER A 233 12.27 21.54 -25.89
CA SER A 233 11.72 20.48 -26.75
C SER A 233 11.95 19.09 -26.15
N GLU A 234 13.07 18.88 -25.46
CA GLU A 234 13.34 17.65 -24.71
C GLU A 234 12.42 17.53 -23.50
N ILE A 235 12.15 18.62 -22.78
CA ILE A 235 11.19 18.64 -21.66
C ILE A 235 9.76 18.35 -22.14
N ALA A 236 9.36 18.88 -23.31
CA ALA A 236 8.07 18.57 -23.93
C ALA A 236 7.95 17.08 -24.31
N LYS A 237 9.04 16.47 -24.80
CA LYS A 237 9.07 15.08 -25.28
C LYS A 237 9.33 14.04 -24.20
N SER A 238 9.97 14.41 -23.08
CA SER A 238 10.41 13.48 -22.04
C SER A 238 9.25 12.96 -21.20
N SER A 239 8.56 11.96 -21.74
CA SER A 239 7.65 11.10 -20.97
C SER A 239 8.44 10.22 -20.00
N PHE A 240 8.40 10.62 -18.72
CA PHE A 240 8.52 9.80 -17.50
C PHE A 240 9.72 8.86 -17.25
N ASN A 241 10.58 8.51 -18.21
CA ASN A 241 11.53 7.40 -18.03
C ASN A 241 13.03 7.76 -18.05
N THR A 242 13.40 9.04 -18.10
CA THR A 242 14.81 9.43 -17.93
C THR A 242 15.14 9.74 -16.48
N SER A 243 16.31 9.25 -16.05
CA SER A 243 16.80 9.13 -14.67
C SER A 243 16.57 10.38 -13.77
N PRO A 244 16.38 10.23 -12.44
CA PRO A 244 15.95 11.28 -11.51
C PRO A 244 16.98 12.38 -11.24
N THR A 245 18.13 12.36 -11.91
CA THR A 245 19.26 13.22 -11.59
C THR A 245 19.12 14.58 -12.28
N VAL A 246 18.49 15.51 -11.55
CA VAL A 246 18.55 16.97 -11.72
C VAL A 246 17.80 17.49 -12.95
N ARG A 247 16.46 17.61 -12.84
CA ARG A 247 15.72 18.55 -13.68
C ARG A 247 15.87 19.96 -13.08
N PRO A 248 16.16 20.99 -13.88
CA PRO A 248 16.19 22.36 -13.40
C PRO A 248 14.81 22.77 -12.87
N SER A 249 14.82 23.66 -11.88
CA SER A 249 13.57 24.30 -11.43
C SER A 249 12.94 25.08 -12.59
N ILE A 250 11.61 25.19 -12.62
CA ILE A 250 10.92 26.05 -13.58
C ILE A 250 11.51 27.45 -13.58
N LEU A 251 11.94 27.93 -12.40
CA LEU A 251 12.62 29.20 -12.21
C LEU A 251 13.91 29.28 -13.04
N GLU A 252 14.80 28.30 -12.98
CA GLU A 252 16.05 28.29 -13.77
C GLU A 252 15.79 28.36 -15.28
N LEU A 253 14.72 27.72 -15.74
CA LEU A 253 14.40 27.62 -17.15
C LEU A 253 13.67 28.85 -17.69
N LEU A 254 12.79 29.45 -16.88
CA LEU A 254 12.06 30.66 -17.25
C LEU A 254 12.99 31.90 -17.23
N LEU A 255 13.99 31.93 -16.33
CA LEU A 255 14.90 33.07 -16.17
C LEU A 255 15.94 33.24 -17.28
N SER A 256 16.26 32.18 -18.02
CA SER A 256 17.18 32.26 -19.17
C SER A 256 16.51 32.67 -20.47
N VAL A 257 15.17 32.68 -20.52
CA VAL A 257 14.42 32.71 -21.79
C VAL A 257 13.39 33.84 -21.89
N LEU A 258 12.72 34.24 -20.79
CA LEU A 258 11.47 35.01 -20.88
C LEU A 258 11.55 36.40 -20.28
N ALA A 259 10.74 37.31 -20.83
CA ALA A 259 10.39 38.57 -20.19
C ALA A 259 9.46 38.34 -18.99
N LEU A 260 9.55 39.22 -17.99
CA LEU A 260 8.83 39.12 -16.71
C LEU A 260 7.31 38.90 -16.86
N ALA A 261 6.67 39.59 -17.81
CA ALA A 261 5.22 39.47 -18.04
C ALA A 261 4.79 38.06 -18.46
N GLN A 262 5.61 37.36 -19.24
CA GLN A 262 5.34 35.99 -19.68
C GLN A 262 5.54 34.97 -18.54
N LEU A 263 6.42 35.30 -17.60
CA LEU A 263 6.76 34.48 -16.44
C LEU A 263 5.58 34.36 -15.45
N VAL A 264 4.85 35.47 -15.25
CA VAL A 264 3.65 35.54 -14.39
C VAL A 264 2.55 34.63 -14.92
N THR A 265 2.33 34.61 -16.24
CA THR A 265 1.24 33.86 -16.87
C THR A 265 1.45 32.34 -16.83
N LEU A 266 2.71 31.90 -16.67
CA LEU A 266 3.10 30.50 -16.78
C LEU A 266 3.31 29.80 -15.44
N LEU A 267 3.66 30.55 -14.39
CA LEU A 267 3.77 29.96 -13.07
C LEU A 267 2.36 29.66 -12.53
N PRO A 268 2.11 28.47 -11.96
CA PRO A 268 0.84 28.20 -11.33
C PRO A 268 0.74 28.91 -9.97
N PRO A 269 -0.47 29.25 -9.53
CA PRO A 269 -0.67 29.88 -8.24
C PRO A 269 -0.34 28.90 -7.10
N ILE A 270 0.18 29.43 -5.99
CA ILE A 270 0.38 28.68 -4.75
C ILE A 270 -0.98 28.17 -4.27
N ARG A 271 -1.10 26.85 -4.16
CA ARG A 271 -2.31 26.21 -3.66
C ARG A 271 -2.18 25.94 -2.16
N PRO A 272 -3.22 26.26 -1.36
CA PRO A 272 -3.22 25.87 0.03
C PRO A 272 -3.30 24.34 0.17
N ARG A 273 -2.62 23.80 1.18
CA ARG A 273 -2.62 22.37 1.48
C ARG A 273 -3.65 22.07 2.56
N LEU A 274 -4.46 21.04 2.35
CA LEU A 274 -5.44 20.59 3.33
C LEU A 274 -4.86 19.43 4.15
N ASP A 275 -4.61 19.64 5.44
CA ASP A 275 -4.09 18.63 6.35
C ASP A 275 -5.12 18.28 7.43
N CYS A 276 -5.29 17.00 7.76
CA CYS A 276 -6.23 16.58 8.80
C CYS A 276 -5.71 16.96 10.19
N ILE A 277 -6.57 17.49 11.04
CA ILE A 277 -6.20 17.76 12.44
C ILE A 277 -6.08 16.43 13.20
N SER A 278 -4.98 16.28 13.93
CA SER A 278 -4.54 15.05 14.60
C SER A 278 -4.66 15.07 16.13
N SER A 279 -5.55 15.92 16.64
CA SER A 279 -5.71 16.23 18.06
C SER A 279 -7.18 16.42 18.43
N SER A 280 -7.48 16.39 19.73
CA SER A 280 -8.83 16.60 20.24
C SER A 280 -9.04 18.02 20.79
N PRO A 281 -10.10 18.73 20.41
CA PRO A 281 -10.44 20.04 20.98
C PRO A 281 -10.84 19.91 22.46
N LEU A 282 -11.24 18.71 22.91
CA LEU A 282 -11.44 18.45 24.34
C LEU A 282 -10.11 18.46 25.10
N ALA A 283 -8.99 18.08 24.49
CA ALA A 283 -7.71 18.08 25.21
C ALA A 283 -7.20 19.51 25.37
N SER A 284 -7.33 20.33 24.33
CA SER A 284 -6.93 21.74 24.32
C SER A 284 -7.75 22.53 23.30
N PRO A 285 -8.74 23.33 23.71
CA PRO A 285 -9.67 23.98 22.77
C PRO A 285 -9.00 25.08 21.91
N ASN A 286 -7.88 25.64 22.38
CA ASN A 286 -7.13 26.67 21.67
C ASN A 286 -5.86 26.11 21.00
N HIS A 287 -5.73 24.79 20.90
CA HIS A 287 -4.58 24.15 20.27
C HIS A 287 -5.04 23.04 19.35
N CYS A 288 -4.37 22.90 18.22
CA CYS A 288 -4.51 21.73 17.38
C CYS A 288 -3.13 21.12 17.09
N ALA A 289 -3.10 19.92 16.54
CA ALA A 289 -1.88 19.29 16.10
C ALA A 289 -2.01 18.81 14.66
N LEU A 290 -0.93 18.95 13.89
CA LEU A 290 -0.81 18.40 12.55
C LEU A 290 0.20 17.25 12.53
N THR A 291 -0.08 16.26 11.69
CA THR A 291 0.83 15.15 11.40
C THR A 291 0.97 15.02 9.88
N TRP A 292 2.20 15.07 9.36
CA TRP A 292 2.45 14.97 7.91
C TRP A 292 3.74 14.19 7.61
N SER A 293 3.90 13.71 6.36
CA SER A 293 5.21 13.30 5.85
C SER A 293 5.80 14.35 4.93
N LEU A 294 7.13 14.38 4.89
CA LEU A 294 7.87 15.03 3.83
C LEU A 294 7.56 14.34 2.49
N ILE A 295 7.12 15.13 1.51
CA ILE A 295 6.84 14.67 0.16
C ILE A 295 7.96 15.19 -0.74
N THR A 296 8.58 14.30 -1.52
CA THR A 296 9.48 14.66 -2.60
C THR A 296 8.80 14.33 -3.94
N ARG A 297 8.80 15.31 -4.85
CA ARG A 297 8.43 15.18 -6.27
C ARG A 297 9.62 14.63 -7.04
N ASP A 298 9.36 13.68 -7.94
CA ASP A 298 10.36 13.01 -8.80
C ASP A 298 11.58 12.46 -8.02
N GLY A 299 11.37 12.08 -6.76
CA GLY A 299 12.40 11.52 -5.89
C GLY A 299 13.44 12.52 -5.36
N ALA A 300 13.48 13.75 -5.85
CA ALA A 300 14.53 14.71 -5.53
C ALA A 300 14.04 16.10 -5.09
N ILE A 301 12.92 16.61 -5.63
CA ILE A 301 12.48 17.99 -5.37
C ILE A 301 11.48 18.01 -4.21
N PRO A 302 11.78 18.66 -3.09
CA PRO A 302 10.86 18.70 -1.96
C PRO A 302 9.58 19.49 -2.30
N GLY A 303 8.41 18.96 -1.93
CA GLY A 303 7.14 19.65 -2.14
C GLY A 303 7.01 20.89 -1.25
N LEU A 304 6.56 22.02 -1.82
CA LEU A 304 6.54 23.34 -1.19
C LEU A 304 6.02 23.32 0.26
N ALA A 305 4.78 22.83 0.45
CA ALA A 305 4.14 22.83 1.76
C ALA A 305 4.79 21.87 2.76
N SER A 306 5.04 20.60 2.37
CA SER A 306 5.65 19.62 3.28
C SER A 306 7.04 20.03 3.73
N ASN A 307 7.80 20.66 2.84
CA ASN A 307 9.15 21.11 3.12
C ASN A 307 9.16 22.33 4.04
N ARG A 308 8.28 23.31 3.76
CA ARG A 308 8.11 24.47 4.66
C ARG A 308 7.74 24.02 6.06
N LEU A 309 6.79 23.08 6.17
CA LEU A 309 6.37 22.54 7.46
C LEU A 309 7.51 21.79 8.17
N ALA A 310 8.31 21.00 7.43
CA ALA A 310 9.44 20.26 8.00
C ALA A 310 10.55 21.18 8.56
N GLY A 311 10.68 22.41 8.04
CA GLY A 311 11.65 23.41 8.50
C GLY A 311 11.13 24.37 9.57
N LEU A 312 9.96 24.15 10.15
CA LEU A 312 9.41 25.02 11.20
C LEU A 312 10.22 24.89 12.50
N GLN A 313 10.21 25.98 13.28
CA GLN A 313 10.73 26.01 14.65
C GLN A 313 9.66 26.54 15.62
N PRO A 314 9.74 26.23 16.91
CA PRO A 314 8.89 26.86 17.92
C PRO A 314 8.98 28.40 17.84
N GLY A 315 7.84 29.08 17.83
CA GLY A 315 7.71 30.52 17.62
C GLY A 315 7.47 30.94 16.16
N ASP A 316 7.64 30.05 15.18
CA ASP A 316 7.24 30.32 13.80
C ASP A 316 5.72 30.52 13.70
N THR A 317 5.28 31.34 12.74
CA THR A 317 3.86 31.52 12.42
C THR A 317 3.52 30.88 11.08
N LEU A 318 2.34 30.25 11.06
CA LEU A 318 1.72 29.66 9.88
C LEU A 318 0.43 30.39 9.56
N THR A 319 0.25 30.75 8.29
CA THR A 319 -1.04 31.26 7.82
C THR A 319 -1.94 30.06 7.47
N CYS A 320 -3.08 29.96 8.12
CA CYS A 320 -3.99 28.82 8.04
C CYS A 320 -5.45 29.25 7.89
N ALA A 321 -6.32 28.32 7.50
CA ALA A 321 -7.77 28.48 7.62
C ALA A 321 -8.38 27.18 8.15
N SER A 322 -9.34 27.29 9.07
CA SER A 322 -10.10 26.12 9.53
C SER A 322 -11.08 25.67 8.45
N ARG A 323 -11.15 24.36 8.20
CA ARG A 323 -12.05 23.76 7.22
C ARG A 323 -12.83 22.63 7.87
N PRO A 324 -14.17 22.69 7.91
CA PRO A 324 -14.96 21.64 8.51
C PRO A 324 -14.75 20.31 7.75
N GLY A 325 -14.67 19.24 8.53
CA GLY A 325 -14.66 17.87 8.04
C GLY A 325 -15.98 17.48 7.39
N HIS A 326 -15.99 16.37 6.65
CA HIS A 326 -17.25 15.81 6.16
C HIS A 326 -18.02 15.15 7.32
N ASP A 327 -19.34 15.31 7.42
CA ASP A 327 -20.14 14.77 8.53
C ASP A 327 -20.02 13.25 8.68
N ARG A 328 -19.89 12.52 7.56
CA ARG A 328 -19.63 11.06 7.55
C ARG A 328 -18.23 10.66 8.06
N PHE A 329 -17.32 11.62 8.23
CA PHE A 329 -15.96 11.39 8.71
C PHE A 329 -15.80 11.99 10.11
N ARG A 330 -16.68 11.56 11.01
CA ARG A 330 -16.71 11.90 12.43
C ARG A 330 -16.77 10.62 13.26
N PRO A 331 -16.34 10.65 14.53
CA PRO A 331 -16.67 9.58 15.47
C PRO A 331 -18.19 9.40 15.55
N PRO A 332 -18.71 8.15 15.65
CA PRO A 332 -20.12 7.91 15.90
C PRO A 332 -20.61 8.63 17.16
N PRO A 333 -21.83 9.20 17.16
CA PRO A 333 -22.35 9.91 18.32
C PRO A 333 -22.66 8.97 19.48
N GLN A 334 -23.02 7.71 19.22
CA GLN A 334 -23.23 6.70 20.25
C GLN A 334 -21.90 6.02 20.64
N LEU A 335 -21.56 6.07 21.92
CA LEU A 335 -20.36 5.43 22.48
C LEU A 335 -20.37 3.90 22.37
N SER A 336 -21.57 3.31 22.27
CA SER A 336 -21.79 1.87 22.08
C SER A 336 -21.54 1.40 20.64
N THR A 337 -21.23 2.30 19.70
CA THR A 337 -20.93 1.92 18.32
C THR A 337 -19.44 1.59 18.18
N PRO A 338 -19.07 0.37 17.75
CA PRO A 338 -17.67 0.02 17.54
C PRO A 338 -17.07 0.82 16.39
N ILE A 339 -15.77 1.15 16.50
CA ILE A 339 -15.05 1.95 15.51
C ILE A 339 -13.92 1.11 14.93
N ILE A 340 -13.88 0.98 13.60
CA ILE A 340 -12.78 0.34 12.88
C ILE A 340 -12.11 1.38 12.00
N MET A 341 -10.82 1.59 12.22
CA MET A 341 -9.98 2.53 11.48
C MET A 341 -8.93 1.75 10.72
N ILE A 342 -8.79 1.99 9.42
CA ILE A 342 -7.82 1.33 8.56
C ILE A 342 -6.94 2.39 7.92
N TYR A 343 -5.64 2.26 8.14
CA TYR A 343 -4.64 3.25 7.76
C TYR A 343 -3.52 2.62 6.94
N ALA A 344 -3.13 3.28 5.85
CA ALA A 344 -1.97 2.90 5.04
C ALA A 344 -1.11 4.13 4.69
N SER A 345 0.04 4.33 5.37
CA SER A 345 0.92 5.52 5.23
C SER A 345 0.22 6.87 5.51
N VAL A 346 0.90 8.00 5.73
CA VAL A 346 0.45 9.37 6.16
C VAL A 346 -0.98 9.75 6.61
N GLY A 347 -2.08 9.18 6.10
CA GLY A 347 -3.47 9.44 6.55
C GLY A 347 -3.87 9.00 7.97
N ILE A 348 -2.95 8.94 8.96
CA ILE A 348 -3.26 8.48 10.34
C ILE A 348 -3.76 9.64 11.19
N ALA A 349 -3.38 10.87 10.80
CA ALA A 349 -3.74 12.11 11.46
C ALA A 349 -5.18 12.13 12.00
N PRO A 350 -6.24 11.90 11.19
CA PRO A 350 -7.60 11.96 11.72
C PRO A 350 -7.89 10.88 12.77
N PHE A 351 -7.34 9.68 12.61
CA PHE A 351 -7.51 8.59 13.57
C PHE A 351 -6.82 8.90 14.90
N LEU A 352 -5.68 9.60 14.90
CA LEU A 352 -5.09 10.10 16.14
C LEU A 352 -6.02 11.09 16.83
N GLY A 353 -6.66 11.98 16.07
CA GLY A 353 -7.69 12.88 16.58
C GLY A 353 -8.82 12.11 17.25
N PHE A 354 -9.30 11.02 16.63
CA PHE A 354 -10.40 10.19 17.14
C PHE A 354 -10.00 9.48 18.44
N VAL A 355 -8.80 8.91 18.48
CA VAL A 355 -8.24 8.26 19.68
C VAL A 355 -8.04 9.26 20.80
N ALA A 356 -7.41 10.40 20.51
CA ALA A 356 -7.19 11.47 21.49
C ALA A 356 -8.51 11.98 22.06
N HIS A 357 -9.55 12.09 21.22
CA HIS A 357 -10.86 12.55 21.66
C HIS A 357 -11.51 11.56 22.61
N ARG A 358 -11.54 10.29 22.25
CA ARG A 358 -12.10 9.24 23.08
C ARG A 358 -11.32 9.05 24.39
N ALA A 359 -10.00 9.13 24.34
CA ALA A 359 -9.15 9.08 25.53
C ALA A 359 -9.45 10.25 26.47
N GLU A 360 -9.61 11.45 25.93
CA GLU A 360 -9.93 12.64 26.70
C GLU A 360 -11.34 12.61 27.30
N MET A 361 -12.33 12.06 26.59
CA MET A 361 -13.68 11.82 27.14
C MET A 361 -13.61 10.95 28.39
N VAL A 362 -12.88 9.83 28.33
CA VAL A 362 -12.71 8.91 29.48
C VAL A 362 -11.89 9.57 30.60
N ARG A 363 -10.89 10.38 30.26
CA ARG A 363 -10.08 11.10 31.25
C ARG A 363 -10.93 12.10 32.05
N ARG A 364 -11.85 12.80 31.37
CA ARG A 364 -12.78 13.76 31.98
C ARG A 364 -13.89 13.06 32.77
N GLU A 365 -14.41 11.96 32.26
CA GLU A 365 -15.48 11.19 32.89
C GLU A 365 -15.18 9.68 32.84
N PRO A 366 -14.50 9.14 33.87
CA PRO A 366 -14.09 7.73 33.90
C PRO A 366 -15.24 6.72 33.78
N ALA A 367 -16.45 7.09 34.20
CA ALA A 367 -17.65 6.26 34.11
C ALA A 367 -18.05 5.93 32.66
N LEU A 368 -17.68 6.77 31.68
CA LEU A 368 -17.95 6.49 30.26
C LEU A 368 -17.22 5.24 29.75
N ARG A 369 -16.17 4.79 30.44
CA ARG A 369 -15.37 3.63 30.07
C ARG A 369 -16.19 2.35 29.91
N GLU A 370 -17.26 2.19 30.68
CA GLU A 370 -18.14 1.01 30.60
C GLU A 370 -19.09 1.04 29.40
N GLN A 371 -19.37 2.24 28.85
CA GLN A 371 -20.28 2.43 27.72
C GLN A 371 -19.55 2.37 26.36
N LEU A 372 -18.22 2.36 26.40
CA LEU A 372 -17.35 2.44 25.24
C LEU A 372 -17.24 1.10 24.49
N ALA A 373 -17.82 1.02 23.29
CA ALA A 373 -17.65 -0.13 22.40
C ALA A 373 -16.26 -0.16 21.74
N PRO A 374 -15.70 -1.33 21.38
CA PRO A 374 -14.31 -1.44 20.91
C PRO A 374 -13.90 -0.45 19.81
N MET A 375 -12.70 0.11 19.93
CA MET A 375 -12.04 0.89 18.88
C MET A 375 -10.83 0.10 18.38
N LEU A 376 -10.80 -0.18 17.08
CA LEU A 376 -9.74 -0.95 16.41
C LEU A 376 -9.03 -0.06 15.40
N LEU A 377 -7.70 -0.03 15.44
CA LEU A 377 -6.88 0.62 14.41
C LEU A 377 -5.97 -0.40 13.74
N TYR A 378 -6.17 -0.59 12.44
CA TYR A 378 -5.31 -1.36 11.57
C TYR A 378 -4.31 -0.44 10.89
N ILE A 379 -3.02 -0.68 11.16
CA ILE A 379 -1.90 0.02 10.55
C ILE A 379 -1.26 -0.88 9.50
N VAL A 380 -1.31 -0.46 8.25
CA VAL A 380 -0.71 -1.14 7.11
C VAL A 380 0.52 -0.35 6.64
N GLY A 381 1.70 -0.96 6.62
CA GLY A 381 2.91 -0.25 6.18
C GLY A 381 4.18 -1.10 6.15
N ARG A 382 5.24 -0.55 5.57
CA ARG A 382 6.53 -1.24 5.32
C ARG A 382 7.37 -1.54 6.58
N SER A 383 6.99 -0.99 7.74
CA SER A 383 7.64 -1.13 9.05
C SER A 383 6.71 -0.61 10.15
N LEU A 384 6.68 -1.31 11.28
CA LEU A 384 6.01 -0.88 12.53
C LEU A 384 6.55 0.46 13.05
N ARG A 385 7.79 0.82 12.67
CA ARG A 385 8.47 2.06 13.06
C ARG A 385 7.89 3.30 12.36
N HIS A 386 7.13 3.12 11.28
CA HIS A 386 6.54 4.21 10.51
C HIS A 386 5.41 4.95 11.24
N VAL A 387 5.01 4.53 12.44
CA VAL A 387 3.84 5.09 13.13
C VAL A 387 4.21 5.49 14.56
N ILE A 388 3.93 6.77 14.83
CA ILE A 388 3.67 7.42 16.11
C ILE A 388 3.66 6.45 17.30
N HIS A 389 4.53 6.71 18.28
CA HIS A 389 4.84 5.84 19.42
C HIS A 389 3.66 4.97 19.88
N PRO A 390 3.62 3.68 19.48
CA PRO A 390 2.54 2.74 19.79
C PRO A 390 2.26 2.62 21.28
N GLU A 391 3.31 2.76 22.08
CA GLU A 391 3.30 2.77 23.53
C GLU A 391 2.31 3.80 24.09
N GLU A 392 2.30 5.02 23.54
CA GLU A 392 1.42 6.09 24.01
C GLU A 392 -0.04 5.80 23.65
N LEU A 393 -0.29 5.31 22.43
CA LEU A 393 -1.62 4.93 21.98
C LEU A 393 -2.16 3.73 22.79
N ARG A 394 -1.34 2.71 23.05
CA ARG A 394 -1.70 1.54 23.85
C ARG A 394 -1.95 1.89 25.32
N ARG A 395 -1.18 2.82 25.90
CA ARG A 395 -1.36 3.30 27.29
C ARG A 395 -2.71 3.95 27.52
N SER A 396 -3.35 4.51 26.50
CA SER A 396 -4.69 5.08 26.63
C SER A 396 -5.75 4.03 27.02
N ALA A 397 -5.50 2.75 26.71
CA ALA A 397 -6.40 1.62 26.93
C ALA A 397 -7.83 1.84 26.41
N VAL A 398 -8.03 2.75 25.45
CA VAL A 398 -9.30 3.00 24.75
C VAL A 398 -9.31 2.45 23.32
N ILE A 399 -8.19 1.87 22.88
CA ILE A 399 -7.96 1.38 21.52
C ILE A 399 -7.15 0.07 21.51
N ASP A 400 -7.51 -0.84 20.60
CA ASP A 400 -6.69 -1.99 20.19
C ASP A 400 -6.05 -1.70 18.82
N VAL A 401 -4.72 -1.80 18.77
CA VAL A 401 -3.90 -1.44 17.60
C VAL A 401 -3.33 -2.71 16.99
N ARG A 402 -3.72 -2.98 15.74
CA ARG A 402 -3.31 -4.14 14.94
C ARG A 402 -2.43 -3.69 13.80
N TYR A 403 -1.42 -4.49 13.49
CA TYR A 403 -0.45 -4.17 12.45
C TYR A 403 -0.48 -5.20 11.34
N ALA A 404 -0.37 -4.72 10.12
CA ALA A 404 -0.15 -5.52 8.93
C ALA A 404 1.13 -5.00 8.25
N ASN A 405 2.22 -5.75 8.38
CA ASN A 405 3.50 -5.39 7.78
C ASN A 405 3.47 -5.73 6.28
N SER A 406 3.77 -4.76 5.42
CA SER A 406 3.81 -4.95 3.96
C SER A 406 5.17 -5.48 3.48
N LYS A 407 6.21 -5.45 4.33
CA LYS A 407 7.38 -6.31 4.17
C LYS A 407 7.18 -7.48 5.11
N GLY A 408 7.20 -8.70 4.59
CA GLY A 408 7.04 -9.91 5.38
C GLY A 408 8.21 -10.16 6.35
N GLU A 409 8.49 -9.27 7.29
CA GLU A 409 8.87 -9.74 8.62
C GLU A 409 7.60 -10.29 9.25
N ALA A 410 7.25 -11.48 8.78
CA ALA A 410 6.36 -12.32 9.51
C ALA A 410 7.05 -12.57 10.85
N ASP A 411 6.54 -11.93 11.90
CA ASP A 411 6.50 -12.50 13.25
C ASP A 411 5.66 -13.82 13.28
N ALA A 412 5.59 -14.55 12.16
CA ALA A 412 5.16 -15.92 12.14
C ALA A 412 6.22 -16.69 12.92
N ALA A 413 5.83 -17.16 14.10
CA ALA A 413 6.58 -18.12 14.90
C ALA A 413 7.34 -19.05 13.96
N SER A 414 8.66 -18.88 13.90
CA SER A 414 9.48 -19.64 12.96
C SER A 414 9.17 -21.12 13.17
N TYR A 415 8.86 -21.88 12.13
CA TYR A 415 8.64 -23.32 12.26
C TYR A 415 9.95 -24.07 12.57
N VAL A 416 11.09 -23.38 12.52
CA VAL A 416 12.44 -23.92 12.70
C VAL A 416 12.67 -24.53 14.09
N PRO A 417 12.32 -23.89 15.23
CA PRO A 417 12.43 -24.51 16.54
C PRO A 417 11.59 -25.78 16.65
N VAL A 418 10.39 -25.81 16.05
CA VAL A 418 9.53 -27.00 16.05
C VAL A 418 10.20 -28.14 15.29
N LEU A 419 10.67 -27.88 14.07
CA LEU A 419 11.40 -28.89 13.28
C LEU A 419 12.66 -29.38 14.01
N ALA A 420 13.43 -28.46 14.61
CA ALA A 420 14.65 -28.78 15.35
C ALA A 420 14.36 -29.68 16.56
N VAL A 421 13.34 -29.39 17.36
CA VAL A 421 12.97 -30.21 18.53
C VAL A 421 12.58 -31.62 18.10
N PHE A 422 11.69 -31.76 17.10
CA PHE A 422 11.22 -33.07 16.66
C PHE A 422 12.30 -33.91 15.96
N ILE A 423 13.16 -33.30 15.14
CA ILE A 423 14.24 -34.05 14.50
C ILE A 423 15.29 -34.49 15.53
N THR A 424 15.61 -33.66 16.52
CA THR A 424 16.53 -34.04 17.60
C THR A 424 15.95 -35.17 18.45
N LEU A 425 14.67 -35.08 18.83
CA LEU A 425 14.01 -36.16 19.57
C LEU A 425 14.02 -37.47 18.78
N THR A 426 13.68 -37.40 17.49
CA THR A 426 13.69 -38.58 16.60
C THR A 426 15.10 -39.17 16.46
N ALA A 427 16.12 -38.33 16.27
CA ALA A 427 17.52 -38.76 16.20
C ALA A 427 17.95 -39.50 17.46
N VAL A 428 17.60 -38.96 18.63
CA VAL A 428 17.92 -39.56 19.93
C VAL A 428 17.24 -40.92 20.09
N VAL A 429 15.95 -41.03 19.73
CA VAL A 429 15.22 -42.31 19.81
C VAL A 429 15.80 -43.37 18.87
N VAL A 430 16.13 -42.99 17.62
CA VAL A 430 16.76 -43.91 16.66
C VAL A 430 18.15 -44.35 17.13
N ALA A 431 18.96 -43.41 17.65
CA ALA A 431 20.27 -43.71 18.20
C ALA A 431 20.18 -44.64 19.42
N MET A 432 19.25 -44.38 20.35
CA MET A 432 19.00 -45.26 21.50
C MET A 432 18.59 -46.67 21.05
N ARG A 433 17.74 -46.79 20.02
CA ARG A 433 17.33 -48.08 19.46
C ARG A 433 18.54 -48.85 18.91
N LEU A 434 19.38 -48.22 18.10
CA LEU A 434 20.58 -48.84 17.55
C LEU A 434 21.60 -49.20 18.65
N MET A 435 21.78 -48.31 19.62
CA MET A 435 22.65 -48.56 20.78
C MET A 435 22.16 -49.76 21.59
N ALA A 436 20.86 -49.87 21.86
CA ALA A 436 20.30 -51.03 22.57
C ALA A 436 20.54 -52.35 21.82
N ARG A 437 20.48 -52.35 20.49
CA ARG A 437 20.83 -53.53 19.67
C ARG A 437 22.29 -53.93 19.84
N VAL A 438 23.20 -52.97 19.81
CA VAL A 438 24.64 -53.20 19.99
C VAL A 438 24.94 -53.71 21.39
N LEU A 439 24.41 -53.04 22.43
CA LEU A 439 24.63 -53.41 23.84
C LEU A 439 24.05 -54.78 24.19
N MET A 440 22.91 -55.15 23.61
CA MET A 440 22.29 -56.47 23.82
C MET A 440 22.80 -57.55 22.85
N ALA A 441 23.81 -57.24 22.01
CA ALA A 441 24.34 -58.14 20.98
C ALA A 441 23.26 -58.76 20.07
N LEU A 442 22.20 -58.00 19.77
CA LEU A 442 21.10 -58.42 18.90
C LEU A 442 21.44 -58.10 17.44
N PRO A 443 21.16 -59.01 16.49
CA PRO A 443 21.40 -58.73 15.07
C PRO A 443 20.49 -57.61 14.58
N LEU A 444 21.08 -56.70 13.80
CA LEU A 444 20.35 -55.71 13.00
C LEU A 444 19.51 -56.44 11.95
N TRP A 445 18.32 -55.91 11.71
CA TRP A 445 17.37 -56.51 10.78
C TRP A 445 16.76 -55.43 9.88
N TRP A 446 15.99 -55.85 8.87
CA TRP A 446 15.45 -54.94 7.85
C TRP A 446 14.62 -53.79 8.43
N ASP A 447 13.99 -53.98 9.60
CA ASP A 447 13.26 -52.92 10.31
C ASP A 447 14.16 -51.77 10.76
N ASP A 448 15.38 -52.08 11.22
CA ASP A 448 16.35 -51.11 11.71
C ASP A 448 16.98 -50.32 10.53
N PHE A 449 17.19 -50.97 9.39
CA PHE A 449 17.66 -50.30 8.16
C PHE A 449 16.62 -49.35 7.56
N ALA A 450 15.34 -49.79 7.45
CA ALA A 450 14.26 -48.95 6.96
C ALA A 450 14.05 -47.71 7.86
N ASN A 451 14.14 -47.89 9.19
CA ASN A 451 14.05 -46.80 10.16
C ASN A 451 15.20 -45.80 10.04
N SER A 452 16.43 -46.29 9.83
CA SER A 452 17.61 -45.44 9.65
C SER A 452 17.55 -44.67 8.33
N GLY A 453 17.07 -45.30 7.25
CA GLY A 453 16.82 -44.63 5.98
C GLY A 453 15.75 -43.54 6.08
N ALA A 454 14.65 -43.79 6.80
CA ALA A 454 13.63 -42.78 7.07
C ALA A 454 14.19 -41.59 7.85
N MET A 455 15.03 -41.84 8.86
CA MET A 455 15.69 -40.79 9.64
C MET A 455 16.57 -39.88 8.76
N LEU A 456 17.35 -40.46 7.84
CA LEU A 456 18.17 -39.69 6.90
C LEU A 456 17.33 -38.78 5.99
N LEU A 457 16.19 -39.29 5.50
CA LEU A 457 15.27 -38.49 4.67
C LEU A 457 14.58 -37.38 5.47
N CYS A 458 14.18 -37.64 6.72
CA CYS A 458 13.63 -36.62 7.61
C CYS A 458 14.66 -35.52 7.94
N LEU A 459 15.94 -35.90 8.08
CA LEU A 459 17.03 -34.94 8.27
C LEU A 459 17.22 -34.08 7.01
N ALA A 460 17.26 -34.69 5.82
CA ALA A 460 17.34 -33.99 4.55
C ALA A 460 16.16 -33.03 4.35
N TYR A 461 14.93 -33.47 4.67
CA TYR A 461 13.73 -32.64 4.66
C TYR A 461 13.91 -31.43 5.59
N THR A 462 14.37 -31.64 6.82
CA THR A 462 14.51 -30.57 7.82
C THR A 462 15.55 -29.54 7.39
N VAL A 463 16.72 -29.99 6.92
CA VAL A 463 17.78 -29.09 6.42
C VAL A 463 17.28 -28.24 5.25
N TYR A 464 16.57 -28.87 4.31
CA TYR A 464 16.06 -28.17 3.14
C TYR A 464 14.92 -27.22 3.48
N ALA A 465 14.02 -27.60 4.40
CA ALA A 465 12.95 -26.75 4.92
C ALA A 465 13.47 -25.50 5.65
N ILE A 466 14.62 -25.62 6.32
CA ILE A 466 15.32 -24.47 6.92
C ILE A 466 15.94 -23.60 5.84
N LYS A 467 16.58 -24.18 4.82
CA LYS A 467 17.20 -23.43 3.71
C LYS A 467 16.20 -22.56 2.96
N ILE A 468 15.00 -23.06 2.67
CA ILE A 468 13.98 -22.31 1.92
C ILE A 468 13.34 -21.17 2.73
N LYS A 469 13.52 -21.16 4.06
CA LYS A 469 13.10 -20.04 4.93
C LYS A 469 13.78 -18.75 4.50
N ASP A 470 15.09 -18.79 4.29
CA ASP A 470 15.88 -17.62 3.89
C ASP A 470 15.53 -17.16 2.47
N GLY A 471 14.97 -18.05 1.65
CA GLY A 471 14.42 -17.76 0.32
C GLY A 471 13.01 -17.17 0.32
N GLY A 472 12.39 -16.93 1.49
CA GLY A 472 11.07 -16.31 1.60
C GLY A 472 9.91 -17.26 1.93
N SER A 473 10.19 -18.50 2.38
CA SER A 473 9.14 -19.42 2.85
C SER A 473 8.39 -18.85 4.06
N GLY A 474 7.06 -18.88 4.01
CA GLY A 474 6.17 -18.30 5.03
C GLY A 474 5.80 -16.83 4.80
N ILE A 475 6.28 -16.22 3.72
CA ILE A 475 5.91 -14.87 3.26
C ILE A 475 4.97 -15.00 2.06
N ASP A 476 4.08 -14.02 1.86
CA ASP A 476 3.29 -13.92 0.63
C ASP A 476 4.20 -13.88 -0.60
N LEU A 477 3.87 -14.67 -1.63
CA LEU A 477 4.69 -14.83 -2.84
C LEU A 477 5.05 -13.49 -3.51
N TRP A 478 4.12 -12.52 -3.46
CA TRP A 478 4.30 -11.16 -4.00
C TRP A 478 5.37 -10.32 -3.29
N ALA A 479 5.79 -10.72 -2.09
CA ALA A 479 6.80 -10.02 -1.29
C ALA A 479 8.17 -10.72 -1.34
N VAL A 480 8.30 -11.83 -2.06
CA VAL A 480 9.56 -12.55 -2.28
C VAL A 480 10.33 -11.87 -3.44
N PRO A 481 11.64 -11.58 -3.30
CA PRO A 481 12.45 -11.08 -4.41
C PRO A 481 12.36 -12.02 -5.62
N LEU A 482 12.21 -11.46 -6.82
CA LEU A 482 12.01 -12.22 -8.06
C LEU A 482 13.11 -13.28 -8.28
N ASP A 483 14.36 -12.94 -7.95
CA ASP A 483 15.51 -13.84 -8.08
C ASP A 483 15.41 -15.09 -7.20
N ASN A 484 14.65 -15.01 -6.09
CA ASN A 484 14.51 -16.10 -5.11
C ASN A 484 13.27 -16.97 -5.34
N ILE A 485 12.34 -16.58 -6.22
CA ILE A 485 11.07 -17.29 -6.41
C ILE A 485 11.31 -18.70 -6.97
N SER A 486 12.20 -18.83 -7.97
CA SER A 486 12.54 -20.13 -8.56
C SER A 486 13.16 -21.08 -7.54
N ASP A 487 14.08 -20.59 -6.69
CA ASP A 487 14.70 -21.39 -5.64
C ASP A 487 13.70 -21.79 -4.54
N LEU A 488 12.77 -20.89 -4.21
CA LEU A 488 11.70 -21.16 -3.25
C LEU A 488 10.73 -22.23 -3.77
N LEU A 489 10.33 -22.16 -5.05
CA LEU A 489 9.46 -23.14 -5.69
C LEU A 489 10.16 -24.49 -5.88
N ALA A 490 11.43 -24.51 -6.28
CA ALA A 490 12.23 -25.74 -6.27
C ALA A 490 12.29 -26.35 -4.85
N GLY A 491 12.39 -25.48 -3.85
CA GLY A 491 12.15 -25.74 -2.44
C GLY A 491 10.91 -26.60 -2.15
N TYR A 492 9.76 -26.05 -2.52
CA TYR A 492 8.44 -26.65 -2.32
C TYR A 492 8.18 -27.90 -3.17
N TYR A 493 8.94 -28.13 -4.23
CA TYR A 493 8.91 -29.36 -5.02
C TYR A 493 9.62 -30.52 -4.31
N VAL A 494 10.83 -30.30 -3.79
CA VAL A 494 11.64 -31.38 -3.19
C VAL A 494 11.06 -31.89 -1.87
N LEU A 495 10.47 -31.02 -1.05
CA LEU A 495 9.96 -31.37 0.28
C LEU A 495 8.88 -32.47 0.25
N PRO A 496 7.81 -32.39 -0.57
CA PRO A 496 6.82 -33.47 -0.72
C PRO A 496 7.43 -34.81 -1.18
N VAL A 497 8.43 -34.79 -2.06
CA VAL A 497 9.11 -36.00 -2.55
C VAL A 497 9.84 -36.70 -1.39
N LEU A 498 10.66 -35.96 -0.64
CA LEU A 498 11.37 -36.49 0.53
C LEU A 498 10.40 -37.04 1.58
N TYR A 499 9.33 -36.29 1.86
CA TYR A 499 8.29 -36.69 2.81
C TYR A 499 7.59 -37.99 2.41
N THR A 500 7.21 -38.13 1.13
CA THR A 500 6.48 -39.31 0.64
C THR A 500 7.33 -40.58 0.74
N ILE A 501 8.63 -40.49 0.43
CA ILE A 501 9.56 -41.61 0.55
C ILE A 501 9.84 -41.95 2.02
N ALA A 502 10.09 -40.94 2.87
CA ALA A 502 10.31 -41.14 4.30
C ALA A 502 9.11 -41.84 4.97
N ARG A 503 7.90 -41.43 4.59
CA ARG A 503 6.65 -42.01 5.08
C ARG A 503 6.47 -43.47 4.67
N LEU A 504 6.85 -43.84 3.45
CA LEU A 504 6.88 -45.23 3.02
C LEU A 504 7.86 -46.06 3.86
N LEU A 505 9.09 -45.57 4.07
CA LEU A 505 10.10 -46.28 4.86
C LEU A 505 9.69 -46.46 6.32
N ASN A 506 9.03 -45.47 6.93
CA ASN A 506 8.49 -45.57 8.29
C ASN A 506 7.44 -46.70 8.39
N ARG A 507 6.49 -46.76 7.44
CA ARG A 507 5.49 -47.83 7.40
C ARG A 507 6.11 -49.21 7.21
N VAL A 508 7.07 -49.31 6.28
CA VAL A 508 7.82 -50.55 6.02
C VAL A 508 8.55 -51.00 7.29
N SER A 509 9.20 -50.08 8.01
CA SER A 509 9.87 -50.38 9.28
C SER A 509 8.91 -50.94 10.34
N ILE A 510 7.73 -50.32 10.51
CA ILE A 510 6.71 -50.77 11.47
C ILE A 510 6.21 -52.18 11.12
N ILE A 511 5.88 -52.43 9.84
CA ILE A 511 5.37 -53.73 9.41
C ILE A 511 6.45 -54.82 9.53
N LEU A 512 7.71 -54.54 9.18
CA LEU A 512 8.82 -55.46 9.36
C LEU A 512 9.07 -55.77 10.84
N PHE A 513 8.93 -54.78 11.72
CA PHE A 513 8.96 -55.00 13.16
C PHE A 513 7.82 -55.92 13.62
N TYR A 514 6.60 -55.75 13.12
CA TYR A 514 5.48 -56.64 13.45
C TYR A 514 5.70 -58.07 12.95
N ILE A 515 6.24 -58.24 11.74
CA ILE A 515 6.61 -59.57 11.20
C ILE A 515 7.66 -60.23 12.09
N ARG A 516 8.67 -59.47 12.54
CA ARG A 516 9.71 -59.96 13.45
C ARG A 516 9.15 -60.42 14.79
N VAL A 517 8.20 -59.67 15.36
CA VAL A 517 7.58 -59.98 16.67
C VAL A 517 6.58 -61.14 16.58
N PHE A 518 5.78 -61.23 15.52
CA PHE A 518 4.69 -62.20 15.37
C PHE A 518 4.98 -63.33 14.37
N ARG A 519 6.25 -63.70 14.19
CA ARG A 519 6.76 -64.70 13.21
C ARG A 519 6.16 -66.12 13.32
N THR A 520 5.34 -66.40 14.32
CA THR A 520 4.69 -67.71 14.51
C THR A 520 3.18 -67.59 14.74
N SER A 521 2.62 -66.38 14.58
CA SER A 521 1.19 -66.12 14.74
C SER A 521 0.43 -66.36 13.43
N GLN A 522 -0.86 -66.69 13.55
CA GLN A 522 -1.78 -66.74 12.40
C GLN A 522 -1.87 -65.41 11.62
N SER A 523 -1.40 -64.30 12.20
CA SER A 523 -1.35 -62.98 11.56
C SER A 523 -0.14 -62.75 10.64
N GLU A 524 0.88 -63.61 10.66
CA GLU A 524 2.10 -63.47 9.84
C GLU A 524 1.83 -63.34 8.32
N PRO A 525 1.04 -64.22 7.66
CA PRO A 525 0.79 -64.09 6.23
C PRO A 525 0.02 -62.81 5.88
N LEU A 526 -0.82 -62.30 6.79
CA LEU A 526 -1.54 -61.04 6.62
C LEU A 526 -0.60 -59.82 6.71
N LEU A 527 0.42 -59.89 7.57
CA LEU A 527 1.44 -58.85 7.69
C LEU A 527 2.31 -58.76 6.44
N TRP A 528 2.72 -59.88 5.84
CA TRP A 528 3.44 -59.87 4.56
C TRP A 528 2.59 -59.32 3.40
N LYS A 529 1.30 -59.67 3.34
CA LYS A 529 0.36 -59.06 2.38
C LYS A 529 0.21 -57.55 2.60
N THR A 530 0.19 -57.12 3.86
CA THR A 530 0.14 -55.68 4.21
C THR A 530 1.44 -54.97 3.83
N LEU A 531 2.61 -55.60 3.99
CA LEU A 531 3.88 -55.03 3.54
C LEU A 531 3.88 -54.80 2.01
N TYR A 532 3.50 -55.82 1.24
CA TYR A 532 3.41 -55.72 -0.21
C TYR A 532 2.39 -54.67 -0.65
N GLY A 533 1.20 -54.67 -0.05
CA GLY A 533 0.17 -53.66 -0.31
C GLY A 533 0.65 -52.23 -0.04
N SER A 534 1.41 -52.01 1.04
CA SER A 534 1.97 -50.70 1.38
C SER A 534 2.95 -50.18 0.32
N ILE A 535 3.81 -51.06 -0.20
CA ILE A 535 4.78 -50.73 -1.25
C ILE A 535 4.05 -50.43 -2.57
N VAL A 536 3.15 -51.31 -3.00
CA VAL A 536 2.39 -51.17 -4.25
C VAL A 536 1.52 -49.92 -4.25
N MET A 537 0.87 -49.62 -3.13
CA MET A 537 0.02 -48.43 -3.01
C MET A 537 0.83 -47.12 -2.98
N SER A 538 2.04 -47.12 -2.41
CA SER A 538 2.85 -45.90 -2.26
C SER A 538 3.73 -45.61 -3.47
N MET A 539 4.09 -46.62 -4.27
CA MET A 539 4.98 -46.44 -5.42
C MET A 539 4.41 -45.46 -6.48
N PRO A 540 3.11 -45.55 -6.89
CA PRO A 540 2.51 -44.54 -7.75
C PRO A 540 2.52 -43.13 -7.16
N LEU A 541 2.39 -43.00 -5.84
CA LEU A 541 2.39 -41.70 -5.17
C LEU A 541 3.77 -41.03 -5.23
N VAL A 542 4.83 -41.82 -5.06
CA VAL A 542 6.21 -41.32 -5.24
C VAL A 542 6.43 -40.88 -6.68
N LEU A 543 5.96 -41.65 -7.67
CA LEU A 543 6.06 -41.28 -9.07
C LEU A 543 5.29 -39.98 -9.38
N VAL A 544 4.05 -39.85 -8.90
CA VAL A 544 3.28 -38.61 -9.10
C VAL A 544 3.93 -37.43 -8.40
N ALA A 545 4.49 -37.60 -7.20
CA ALA A 545 5.20 -36.53 -6.51
C ALA A 545 6.45 -36.05 -7.28
N ILE A 546 7.13 -36.96 -8.00
CA ILE A 546 8.29 -36.61 -8.83
C ILE A 546 7.85 -35.98 -10.17
N PHE A 547 6.80 -36.52 -10.79
CA PHE A 547 6.34 -36.15 -12.14
C PHE A 547 5.02 -35.39 -12.12
N GLU A 548 4.82 -34.50 -11.15
CA GLU A 548 3.57 -33.73 -11.03
C GLU A 548 3.38 -32.66 -12.13
N CYS A 549 4.49 -32.24 -12.76
CA CYS A 549 4.51 -31.28 -13.86
C CYS A 549 5.25 -31.86 -15.07
N THR A 550 4.79 -31.48 -16.27
CA THR A 550 5.43 -31.81 -17.54
C THR A 550 5.77 -30.53 -18.33
N PRO A 551 7.06 -30.18 -18.52
CA PRO A 551 8.26 -30.80 -17.92
C PRO A 551 8.37 -30.55 -16.41
N VAL A 552 9.16 -31.34 -15.67
CA VAL A 552 9.32 -31.21 -14.20
C VAL A 552 9.79 -29.80 -13.80
N SER A 553 10.68 -29.20 -14.60
CA SER A 553 11.18 -27.85 -14.38
C SER A 553 10.12 -26.75 -14.45
N PHE A 554 8.97 -27.04 -15.07
CA PHE A 554 7.85 -26.11 -15.13
C PHE A 554 7.30 -25.78 -13.73
N TYR A 555 7.51 -26.64 -12.73
CA TYR A 555 7.08 -26.35 -11.36
C TYR A 555 7.72 -25.06 -10.80
N TRP A 556 9.02 -24.87 -11.03
CA TRP A 556 9.76 -23.75 -10.46
C TRP A 556 10.11 -22.66 -11.47
N LEU A 557 9.93 -22.90 -12.77
CA LEU A 557 10.09 -21.87 -13.81
C LEU A 557 8.76 -21.28 -14.26
N GLY A 558 7.65 -22.01 -14.17
CA GLY A 558 6.36 -21.61 -14.75
C GLY A 558 5.70 -20.35 -14.18
N TRP A 559 6.29 -19.73 -13.15
CA TRP A 559 5.79 -18.49 -12.56
C TRP A 559 6.09 -17.25 -13.42
N ASP A 560 7.12 -17.29 -14.27
CA ASP A 560 7.54 -16.19 -15.14
C ASP A 560 6.62 -16.00 -16.36
N GLY A 561 5.83 -17.02 -16.70
CA GLY A 561 4.96 -17.03 -17.89
C GLY A 561 5.71 -17.19 -19.21
N GLU A 562 7.04 -17.35 -19.19
CA GLU A 562 7.89 -17.57 -20.36
C GLU A 562 8.02 -19.06 -20.69
N SER A 563 7.95 -19.91 -19.66
CA SER A 563 8.02 -21.36 -19.81
C SER A 563 6.63 -21.98 -20.04
N SER A 564 6.55 -22.99 -20.91
CA SER A 564 5.30 -23.69 -21.24
C SER A 564 5.26 -25.09 -20.61
N GLY A 565 4.12 -25.44 -20.02
CA GLY A 565 3.92 -26.73 -19.35
C GLY A 565 2.56 -26.82 -18.67
N HIS A 566 2.29 -27.97 -18.08
CA HIS A 566 1.09 -28.21 -17.29
C HIS A 566 1.43 -29.06 -16.05
N CYS A 567 0.70 -28.82 -14.95
CA CYS A 567 0.83 -29.54 -13.69
C CYS A 567 -0.54 -30.09 -13.26
N ILE A 568 -0.52 -31.20 -12.53
CA ILE A 568 -1.71 -31.83 -11.96
C ILE A 568 -2.35 -30.90 -10.91
N ASP A 569 -3.68 -30.91 -10.79
CA ASP A 569 -4.38 -30.21 -9.70
C ASP A 569 -4.03 -30.83 -8.33
N ARG A 570 -3.11 -30.17 -7.65
CA ARG A 570 -2.56 -30.57 -6.36
C ARG A 570 -3.62 -30.72 -5.28
N LYS A 571 -4.62 -29.84 -5.21
CA LYS A 571 -5.59 -29.87 -4.10
C LYS A 571 -6.42 -31.15 -4.18
N SER A 572 -6.97 -31.42 -5.35
CA SER A 572 -7.81 -32.59 -5.60
C SER A 572 -7.02 -33.89 -5.42
N PHE A 573 -5.79 -33.94 -5.92
CA PHE A 573 -4.91 -35.11 -5.78
C PHE A 573 -4.54 -35.38 -4.32
N LEU A 574 -4.11 -34.36 -3.56
CA LEU A 574 -3.70 -34.52 -2.17
C LEU A 574 -4.86 -35.03 -1.29
N TRP A 575 -6.07 -34.46 -1.41
CA TRP A 575 -7.20 -34.90 -0.59
C TRP A 575 -7.54 -36.38 -0.79
N ALA A 576 -7.57 -36.85 -2.04
CA ALA A 576 -7.86 -38.26 -2.35
C ALA A 576 -6.80 -39.20 -1.76
N VAL A 577 -5.53 -38.83 -1.90
CA VAL A 577 -4.39 -39.60 -1.43
C VAL A 577 -4.36 -39.67 0.10
N TRP A 578 -4.58 -38.55 0.80
CA TRP A 578 -4.53 -38.51 2.27
C TRP A 578 -5.59 -39.40 2.93
N VAL A 579 -6.81 -39.48 2.38
CA VAL A 579 -7.88 -40.34 2.91
C VAL A 579 -7.49 -41.82 2.81
N ILE A 580 -7.06 -42.27 1.63
CA ILE A 580 -6.65 -43.67 1.40
C ILE A 580 -5.51 -44.05 2.34
N LEU A 581 -4.54 -43.16 2.45
CA LEU A 581 -3.37 -43.38 3.26
C LEU A 581 -3.69 -43.44 4.75
N LEU A 582 -4.57 -42.56 5.26
CA LEU A 582 -5.02 -42.57 6.64
C LEU A 582 -5.75 -43.86 7.01
N LEU A 583 -6.66 -44.33 6.14
CA LEU A 583 -7.35 -45.61 6.32
C LEU A 583 -6.36 -46.78 6.40
N TYR A 584 -5.28 -46.70 5.63
CA TYR A 584 -4.22 -47.71 5.65
C TYR A 584 -3.40 -47.69 6.95
N ASP A 585 -3.18 -46.51 7.56
CA ASP A 585 -2.50 -46.41 8.85
C ASP A 585 -3.34 -47.06 9.96
N PHE A 586 -4.67 -46.84 9.96
CA PHE A 586 -5.59 -47.57 10.85
C PHE A 586 -5.55 -49.08 10.63
N TRP A 587 -5.46 -49.53 9.37
CA TRP A 587 -5.33 -50.95 9.05
C TRP A 587 -4.06 -51.56 9.65
N ILE A 588 -2.89 -50.93 9.46
CA ILE A 588 -1.60 -51.42 9.98
C ILE A 588 -1.65 -51.61 11.49
N LEU A 589 -2.26 -50.67 12.22
CA LEU A 589 -2.41 -50.75 13.68
C LEU A 589 -3.40 -51.83 14.12
N GLY A 590 -4.44 -52.09 13.33
CA GLY A 590 -5.45 -53.11 13.62
C GLY A 590 -4.95 -54.55 13.45
N VAL A 591 -4.11 -54.82 12.43
CA VAL A 591 -3.64 -56.18 12.10
C VAL A 591 -3.04 -56.97 13.27
N PRO A 592 -2.16 -56.42 14.14
CA PRO A 592 -1.59 -57.17 15.26
C PRO A 592 -2.52 -57.32 16.48
N MET A 593 -3.59 -56.52 16.59
CA MET A 593 -4.42 -56.45 17.80
C MET A 593 -5.14 -57.77 18.17
N PRO A 594 -5.70 -58.54 17.21
CA PRO A 594 -6.29 -59.85 17.52
C PRO A 594 -5.28 -60.84 18.10
N SER A 595 -4.01 -60.78 17.66
CA SER A 595 -2.93 -61.62 18.19
C SER A 595 -2.56 -61.21 19.62
N VAL A 596 -2.48 -59.91 19.89
CA VAL A 596 -2.23 -59.36 21.25
C VAL A 596 -3.36 -59.69 22.22
N ALA A 597 -4.62 -59.65 21.76
CA ALA A 597 -5.78 -59.95 22.59
C ALA A 597 -5.79 -61.41 23.09
N LYS A 598 -5.32 -62.35 22.26
CA LYS A 598 -5.23 -63.78 22.54
C LYS A 598 -4.08 -64.18 23.48
N LEU A 599 -3.10 -63.30 23.74
CA LEU A 599 -2.02 -63.59 24.69
C LEU A 599 -2.53 -63.62 26.14
N GLN A 600 -2.07 -64.61 26.94
CA GLN A 600 -2.36 -64.73 28.38
C GLN A 600 -1.50 -63.75 29.22
N LEU A 601 -1.65 -62.44 28.98
CA LEU A 601 -0.97 -61.39 29.74
C LEU A 601 -1.91 -60.73 30.76
N SER A 602 -1.35 -60.24 31.87
CA SER A 602 -2.09 -59.41 32.82
C SER A 602 -2.58 -58.12 32.17
N LEU A 603 -3.74 -57.61 32.60
CA LEU A 603 -4.40 -56.44 32.00
C LEU A 603 -3.46 -55.23 31.88
N ARG A 604 -2.61 -55.00 32.89
CA ARG A 604 -1.57 -53.93 32.87
C ARG A 604 -0.58 -54.09 31.72
N LYS A 605 -0.10 -55.32 31.47
CA LYS A 605 0.84 -55.61 30.36
C LYS A 605 0.13 -55.52 29.01
N LYS A 606 -1.14 -55.94 28.91
CA LYS A 606 -1.95 -55.79 27.68
C LYS A 606 -2.16 -54.32 27.32
N VAL A 607 -2.52 -53.48 28.29
CA VAL A 607 -2.70 -52.03 28.09
C VAL A 607 -1.37 -51.38 27.68
N LEU A 608 -0.25 -51.74 28.32
CA LEU A 608 1.06 -51.18 27.97
C LEU A 608 1.48 -51.54 26.53
N VAL A 609 1.23 -52.79 26.12
CA VAL A 609 1.49 -53.28 24.76
C VAL A 609 0.55 -52.60 23.75
N ALA A 610 -0.73 -52.43 24.07
CA ALA A 610 -1.68 -51.71 23.22
C ALA A 610 -1.31 -50.23 23.04
N ILE A 611 -0.84 -49.55 24.10
CA ILE A 611 -0.35 -48.17 24.05
C ILE A 611 0.91 -48.08 23.16
N MET A 612 1.84 -49.04 23.29
CA MET A 612 3.04 -49.11 22.45
C MET A 612 2.71 -49.28 20.95
N PHE A 613 1.62 -49.97 20.62
CA PHE A 613 1.14 -50.04 19.23
C PHE A 613 0.39 -48.77 18.81
N SER A 614 -0.33 -48.11 19.73
CA SER A 614 -1.12 -46.91 19.45
C SER A 614 -0.28 -45.64 19.22
N THR A 615 0.96 -45.58 19.72
CA THR A 615 1.88 -44.44 19.52
C THR A 615 2.39 -44.27 18.09
N GLY A 616 2.08 -45.20 17.17
CA GLY A 616 2.39 -45.07 15.74
C GLY A 616 1.34 -44.32 14.91
N LEU A 617 0.32 -43.72 15.55
CA LEU A 617 -0.82 -43.02 14.92
C LEU A 617 -0.60 -41.49 14.78
N ALA A 618 0.56 -40.98 15.21
CA ALA A 618 0.88 -39.54 15.24
C ALA A 618 1.70 -39.09 14.03
#